data_AF-A0A6H1ZMZ4-F1
#
_entry.id   AF-A0A6H1ZMZ4-F1
#
_cell.length_a   1.000
_cell.length_b   1.000
_cell.length_c   1.000
_cell.angle_alpha   90.00
_cell.angle_beta   90.00
_cell.angle_gamma   90.00
#
_symmetry.space_group_name_H-M   'P 1'
#
loop_
_entity.id
_entity.type
_entity.pdbx_description
1 polymer ?
#
loop_
_entity_poly.entity_id
_entity_poly.type
_entity_poly.pdbx_seq_one_letter_code
_entity_poly.pdbx_strand_id
1 'polypeptide(L)'
;MNVITIPKEISKKKCITERHIYTQELIKVLKTVNEEETISYEKLGAVIGMDIRPQSEGYCYQYSAREILERDDNIVFEVIPKVGFKRLTPEQIATGTGSIYLKSKKSLIKRSKRRIHTIDDQYDNLSAAAKMRVTAHRTILAFDNELSKPKNILKIENKVKDTNKLIGFQETIKLFEK
;
A
#
# COMPACT_ATOMS: atom_id res chain seq x y z
N MET A 1 38.79 -17.47 -23.59
CA MET A 1 37.58 -16.99 -22.88
C MET A 1 36.49 -16.81 -23.93
N ASN A 2 35.63 -17.81 -24.13
CA ASN A 2 34.56 -17.77 -25.13
C ASN A 2 33.27 -17.28 -24.46
N VAL A 3 32.81 -16.10 -24.87
CA VAL A 3 31.54 -15.52 -24.45
C VAL A 3 30.44 -16.21 -25.27
N ILE A 4 29.74 -17.15 -24.65
CA ILE A 4 28.55 -17.78 -25.24
C ILE A 4 27.47 -16.71 -25.27
N THR A 5 27.20 -16.18 -26.47
CA THR A 5 26.10 -15.23 -26.69
C THR A 5 24.84 -16.06 -26.91
N ILE A 6 23.97 -16.09 -25.90
CA ILE A 6 22.68 -16.80 -25.98
C ILE A 6 21.73 -15.94 -26.85
N PRO A 7 21.15 -16.48 -27.94
CA PRO A 7 20.20 -15.75 -28.75
C PRO A 7 18.92 -15.47 -27.93
N LYS A 8 18.48 -14.21 -27.99
CA LYS A 8 17.26 -13.73 -27.35
C LYS A 8 16.07 -14.20 -28.18
N GLU A 9 15.74 -15.48 -28.09
CA GLU A 9 14.46 -15.98 -28.60
C GLU A 9 13.34 -15.30 -27.82
N ILE A 10 12.59 -14.48 -28.56
CA ILE A 10 11.34 -13.88 -28.12
C ILE A 10 10.34 -15.03 -27.95
N SER A 11 10.32 -15.60 -26.74
CA SER A 11 9.30 -16.53 -26.28
C SER A 11 7.94 -15.83 -26.32
N LYS A 12 7.28 -15.91 -27.48
CA LYS A 12 5.88 -15.54 -27.67
C LYS A 12 5.01 -16.34 -26.70
N LYS A 13 4.08 -15.60 -26.07
CA LYS A 13 2.96 -16.04 -25.22
C LYS A 13 3.32 -16.62 -23.86
N LYS A 14 3.59 -15.72 -22.90
CA LYS A 14 2.96 -15.93 -21.58
C LYS A 14 1.46 -15.79 -21.83
N CYS A 15 0.71 -16.90 -21.80
CA CYS A 15 -0.71 -16.82 -21.49
C CYS A 15 -0.80 -16.09 -20.15
N ILE A 16 -1.15 -14.81 -20.21
CA ILE A 16 -1.54 -14.02 -19.06
C ILE A 16 -2.65 -14.83 -18.42
N THR A 17 -2.44 -15.27 -17.18
CA THR A 17 -3.47 -15.84 -16.32
C THR A 17 -4.72 -14.98 -16.50
N GLU A 18 -5.71 -15.48 -17.25
CA GLU A 18 -6.85 -14.67 -17.66
C GLU A 18 -7.53 -14.19 -16.39
N ARG A 19 -7.64 -12.86 -16.23
CA ARG A 19 -8.29 -12.27 -15.05
C ARG A 19 -9.72 -12.80 -15.00
N HIS A 20 -10.19 -13.20 -13.83
CA HIS A 20 -11.55 -13.73 -13.69
C HIS A 20 -12.58 -12.75 -14.29
N ILE A 21 -13.55 -13.27 -15.05
CA ILE A 21 -14.50 -12.44 -15.81
C ILE A 21 -15.22 -11.42 -14.90
N TYR A 22 -15.65 -11.85 -13.71
CA TYR A 22 -16.25 -10.98 -12.70
C TYR A 22 -15.36 -9.82 -12.27
N THR A 23 -14.06 -10.06 -12.09
CA THR A 23 -13.11 -8.98 -11.77
C THR A 23 -12.99 -7.99 -12.92
N GLN A 24 -13.00 -8.45 -14.16
CA GLN A 24 -12.95 -7.56 -15.33
C GLN A 24 -14.21 -6.69 -15.45
N GLU A 25 -15.39 -7.27 -15.24
CA GLU A 25 -16.65 -6.53 -15.26
C GLU A 25 -16.72 -5.49 -14.13
N LEU A 26 -16.28 -5.85 -12.93
CA LEU A 26 -16.20 -4.89 -11.81
C LEU A 26 -15.21 -3.75 -12.10
N ILE A 27 -14.07 -4.03 -12.72
CA ILE A 27 -13.10 -3.00 -13.13
C ILE A 27 -13.77 -2.02 -14.11
N LYS A 28 -14.47 -2.51 -15.14
CA LYS A 28 -15.15 -1.66 -16.11
C LYS A 28 -16.12 -0.71 -15.42
N VAL A 29 -16.95 -1.23 -14.52
CA VAL A 29 -17.94 -0.44 -13.79
C VAL A 29 -17.27 0.58 -12.86
N LEU A 30 -16.30 0.14 -12.06
CA LEU A 30 -15.59 1.03 -11.12
C LEU A 30 -14.84 2.17 -11.83
N LYS A 31 -14.29 1.96 -13.04
CA LYS A 31 -13.65 3.04 -13.82
C LYS A 31 -14.60 4.18 -14.20
N THR A 32 -15.90 3.89 -14.30
CA THR A 32 -16.91 4.91 -14.66
C THR A 32 -17.32 5.81 -13.49
N VAL A 33 -16.94 5.46 -12.26
CA VAL A 33 -17.29 6.23 -11.05
C VAL A 33 -16.42 7.49 -10.97
N ASN A 34 -17.06 8.65 -10.84
CA ASN A 34 -16.35 9.93 -10.72
C ASN A 34 -15.76 10.13 -9.32
N GLU A 35 -14.84 11.07 -9.17
CA GLU A 35 -14.29 11.43 -7.87
C GLU A 35 -15.39 11.91 -6.93
N GLU A 36 -15.28 11.57 -5.64
CA GLU A 36 -16.30 11.79 -4.60
C GLU A 36 -17.62 11.01 -4.78
N GLU A 37 -17.84 10.38 -5.93
CA GLU A 37 -19.03 9.58 -6.18
C GLU A 37 -18.98 8.25 -5.43
N THR A 38 -20.14 7.82 -4.93
CA THR A 38 -20.30 6.54 -4.22
C THR A 38 -21.08 5.56 -5.08
N ILE A 39 -20.53 4.36 -5.25
CA ILE A 39 -21.21 3.24 -5.88
C ILE A 39 -21.63 2.22 -4.82
N SER A 40 -22.90 1.81 -4.82
CA SER A 40 -23.44 0.93 -3.79
C SER A 40 -23.00 -0.53 -3.96
N TYR A 41 -23.00 -1.29 -2.86
CA TYR A 41 -22.75 -2.74 -2.91
C TYR A 41 -23.77 -3.47 -3.78
N GLU A 42 -25.03 -3.05 -3.75
CA GLU A 42 -26.12 -3.65 -4.54
C GLU A 42 -25.88 -3.49 -6.04
N LYS A 43 -25.47 -2.29 -6.48
CA LYS A 43 -25.19 -2.01 -7.89
C LYS A 43 -24.02 -2.86 -8.41
N LEU A 44 -22.97 -3.02 -7.62
CA LEU A 44 -21.83 -3.86 -8.01
C LEU A 44 -22.13 -5.35 -7.92
N GLY A 45 -22.90 -5.78 -6.93
CA GLY A 45 -23.34 -7.17 -6.80
C GLY A 45 -24.21 -7.61 -7.97
N ALA A 46 -25.09 -6.72 -8.45
CA ALA A 46 -25.92 -6.95 -9.63
C ALA A 46 -25.11 -7.17 -10.92
N VAL A 47 -23.91 -6.57 -11.04
CA VAL A 47 -23.04 -6.73 -12.23
C VAL A 47 -22.53 -8.16 -12.36
N ILE A 48 -22.23 -8.81 -11.24
CA ILE A 48 -21.66 -10.17 -11.22
C ILE A 48 -22.67 -11.23 -10.77
N GLY A 49 -23.86 -10.84 -10.34
CA GLY A 49 -24.90 -11.72 -9.80
C GLY A 49 -24.57 -12.31 -8.43
N MET A 50 -23.73 -11.66 -7.62
CA MET A 50 -23.25 -12.17 -6.33
C MET A 50 -23.19 -11.07 -5.27
N ASP A 51 -23.29 -11.46 -4.00
CA ASP A 51 -22.99 -10.54 -2.90
C ASP A 51 -21.47 -10.25 -2.87
N ILE A 52 -21.10 -8.98 -2.74
CA ILE A 52 -19.70 -8.50 -2.76
C ILE A 52 -19.24 -7.92 -1.40
N ARG A 53 -20.08 -8.03 -0.36
CA ARG A 53 -19.76 -7.55 0.99
C ARG A 53 -18.61 -8.37 1.62
N PRO A 54 -17.95 -7.86 2.67
CA PRO A 54 -16.93 -8.65 3.38
C PRO A 54 -17.45 -10.03 3.79
N GLN A 55 -16.64 -11.07 3.55
CA GLN A 55 -16.95 -12.48 3.83
C GLN A 55 -18.00 -13.15 2.91
N SER A 56 -18.43 -12.48 1.83
CA SER A 56 -19.27 -13.11 0.80
C SER A 56 -18.44 -13.78 -0.31
N GLU A 57 -19.10 -14.57 -1.15
CA GLU A 57 -18.48 -15.23 -2.32
C GLU A 57 -17.84 -14.23 -3.30
N GLY A 58 -18.53 -13.11 -3.57
CA GLY A 58 -18.06 -12.05 -4.47
C GLY A 58 -16.98 -11.13 -3.88
N TYR A 59 -16.65 -11.26 -2.59
CA TYR A 59 -15.70 -10.37 -1.90
C TYR A 59 -14.33 -10.35 -2.56
N CYS A 60 -13.81 -11.52 -2.96
CA CYS A 60 -12.49 -11.65 -3.55
C CYS A 60 -12.38 -10.92 -4.90
N TYR A 61 -13.47 -10.90 -5.69
CA TYR A 61 -13.49 -10.25 -7.00
C TYR A 61 -13.48 -8.72 -6.88
N GLN A 62 -14.28 -8.14 -5.98
CA GLN A 62 -14.26 -6.69 -5.75
C GLN A 62 -12.93 -6.23 -5.15
N TYR A 63 -12.35 -7.04 -4.25
CA TYR A 63 -11.06 -6.74 -3.64
C TYR A 63 -9.97 -6.67 -4.71
N SER A 64 -9.90 -7.70 -5.56
CA SER A 64 -8.94 -7.78 -6.66
C SER A 64 -9.16 -6.65 -7.67
N ALA A 65 -10.41 -6.30 -8.00
CA ALA A 65 -10.73 -5.21 -8.92
C ALA A 65 -10.20 -3.87 -8.40
N ARG A 66 -10.37 -3.58 -7.10
CA ARG A 66 -9.88 -2.35 -6.47
C ARG A 66 -8.35 -2.30 -6.41
N GLU A 67 -7.68 -3.39 -6.03
CA GLU A 67 -6.20 -3.44 -6.05
C GLU A 67 -5.63 -3.21 -7.45
N ILE A 68 -6.29 -3.77 -8.48
CA ILE A 68 -5.88 -3.58 -9.87
C ILE A 68 -6.04 -2.12 -10.28
N LEU A 69 -7.16 -1.47 -9.93
CA LEU A 69 -7.39 -0.06 -10.24
C LEU A 69 -6.41 0.88 -9.52
N GLU A 70 -6.07 0.56 -8.27
CA GLU A 70 -5.06 1.30 -7.51
C GLU A 70 -3.68 1.19 -8.18
N ARG A 71 -3.29 -0.02 -8.60
CA ARG A 71 -1.97 -0.27 -9.21
C ARG A 71 -1.85 0.21 -10.64
N ASP A 72 -2.84 -0.09 -11.48
CA ASP A 72 -2.76 0.10 -12.93
C ASP A 72 -3.27 1.50 -13.35
N ASP A 73 -4.25 2.06 -12.62
CA ASP A 73 -4.95 3.30 -13.01
C ASP A 73 -4.85 4.43 -11.96
N ASN A 74 -4.18 4.21 -10.82
CA ASN A 74 -4.09 5.15 -9.69
C ASN A 74 -5.47 5.59 -9.13
N ILE A 75 -6.50 4.75 -9.26
CA ILE A 75 -7.83 5.03 -8.73
C ILE A 75 -8.00 4.34 -7.38
N VAL A 76 -8.22 5.14 -6.33
CA VAL A 76 -8.40 4.63 -4.96
C VAL A 76 -9.85 4.77 -4.53
N PHE A 77 -10.38 3.70 -3.93
CA PHE A 77 -11.71 3.67 -3.36
C PHE A 77 -11.65 3.48 -1.85
N GLU A 78 -12.41 4.29 -1.11
CA GLU A 78 -12.70 4.07 0.30
C GLU A 78 -13.94 3.18 0.47
N VAL A 79 -13.89 2.33 1.49
CA VAL A 79 -15.01 1.47 1.87
C VAL A 79 -15.92 2.23 2.81
N ILE A 80 -17.15 2.53 2.37
CA ILE A 80 -18.20 3.06 3.25
C ILE A 80 -19.01 1.88 3.79
N PRO A 81 -18.96 1.59 5.10
CA PRO A 81 -19.68 0.46 5.69
C PRO A 81 -21.17 0.51 5.34
N LYS A 82 -21.74 -0.64 4.95
CA LYS A 82 -23.15 -0.81 4.58
C LYS A 82 -23.65 -0.01 3.37
N VAL A 83 -22.83 0.86 2.78
CA VAL A 83 -23.22 1.68 1.63
C VAL A 83 -22.56 1.16 0.35
N GLY A 84 -21.23 1.19 0.28
CA GLY A 84 -20.50 0.80 -0.91
C GLY A 84 -19.09 1.33 -0.95
N PHE A 85 -18.63 1.76 -2.13
CA PHE A 85 -17.31 2.34 -2.33
C PHE A 85 -17.40 3.77 -2.82
N LYS A 86 -16.61 4.65 -2.21
CA LYS A 86 -16.46 6.04 -2.64
C LYS A 86 -15.12 6.23 -3.31
N ARG A 87 -15.09 6.81 -4.52
CA ARG A 87 -13.82 7.16 -5.17
C ARG A 87 -13.21 8.38 -4.46
N LEU A 88 -11.96 8.25 -4.03
CA LEU A 88 -11.27 9.31 -3.32
C LEU A 88 -10.58 10.28 -4.28
N THR A 89 -10.55 11.55 -3.90
CA THR A 89 -9.68 12.57 -4.51
C THR A 89 -8.23 12.43 -4.01
N PRO A 90 -7.23 12.92 -4.77
CA PRO A 90 -5.83 12.91 -4.33
C PRO A 90 -5.59 13.54 -2.95
N GLU A 91 -6.32 14.62 -2.63
CA GLU A 91 -6.24 15.30 -1.34
C GLU A 91 -6.76 14.43 -0.19
N GLN A 92 -7.86 13.71 -0.41
CA GLN A 92 -8.39 12.75 0.57
C GLN A 92 -7.45 11.56 0.79
N ILE A 93 -6.80 11.07 -0.27
CA ILE A 93 -5.81 9.99 -0.17
C ILE A 93 -4.62 10.44 0.70
N ALA A 94 -4.11 11.66 0.45
CA ALA A 94 -2.98 12.21 1.18
C ALA A 94 -3.28 12.45 2.67
N THR A 95 -4.47 12.96 2.99
CA THR A 95 -4.86 13.32 4.36
C THR A 95 -5.40 12.13 5.16
N GLY A 96 -6.28 11.33 4.55
CA GLY A 96 -7.02 10.26 5.21
C GLY A 96 -6.31 8.91 5.17
N THR A 97 -6.10 8.36 3.98
CA THR A 97 -5.70 6.95 3.79
C THR A 97 -4.33 6.65 4.39
N GLY A 98 -3.36 7.55 4.25
CA GLY A 98 -2.03 7.40 4.84
C GLY A 98 -2.07 7.26 6.36
N SER A 99 -2.89 8.07 7.03
CA SER A 99 -3.00 8.07 8.51
C SER A 99 -3.62 6.77 9.04
N ILE A 100 -4.65 6.25 8.36
CA ILE A 100 -5.33 5.00 8.70
C ILE A 100 -4.37 3.82 8.54
N TYR A 101 -3.63 3.77 7.43
CA TYR A 101 -2.63 2.73 7.19
C TYR A 101 -1.54 2.72 8.27
N LEU A 102 -1.03 3.90 8.64
CA LEU A 102 -0.03 4.02 9.72
C LEU A 102 -0.57 3.53 11.06
N LYS A 103 -1.85 3.79 11.38
CA LYS A 103 -2.49 3.27 12.59
C LYS A 103 -2.57 1.74 12.57
N SER A 104 -2.97 1.17 11.44
CA SER A 104 -3.01 -0.30 11.25
C SER A 104 -1.61 -0.92 11.38
N LYS A 105 -0.61 -0.33 10.71
CA LYS A 105 0.80 -0.74 10.78
C LYS A 105 1.31 -0.75 12.23
N LYS A 106 1.00 0.27 13.03
CA LYS A 106 1.34 0.30 14.48
C LYS A 106 0.74 -0.87 15.24
N SER A 107 -0.52 -1.19 15.01
CA SER A 107 -1.19 -2.32 15.65
C SER A 107 -0.53 -3.65 15.26
N LEU A 108 -0.17 -3.82 13.98
CA LEU A 108 0.60 -4.96 13.50
C LEU A 108 1.96 -5.07 14.20
N ILE A 109 2.73 -3.97 14.26
CA ILE A 109 4.03 -3.93 14.93
C ILE A 109 3.91 -4.31 16.40
N LYS A 110 2.92 -3.78 17.13
CA LYS A 110 2.66 -4.15 18.53
C LYS A 110 2.36 -5.64 18.69
N ARG A 111 1.56 -6.21 17.79
CA ARG A 111 1.25 -7.65 17.78
C ARG A 111 2.50 -8.48 17.49
N SER A 112 3.31 -8.10 16.50
CA SER A 112 4.55 -8.78 16.14
C SER A 112 5.58 -8.75 17.26
N LYS A 113 5.75 -7.59 17.93
CA LYS A 113 6.62 -7.47 19.10
C LYS A 113 6.19 -8.42 20.22
N ARG A 114 4.89 -8.43 20.58
CA ARG A 114 4.35 -9.35 21.58
C ARG A 114 4.66 -10.81 21.26
N ARG A 115 4.51 -11.23 20.01
CA ARG A 115 4.85 -12.60 19.56
C ARG A 115 6.34 -12.91 19.63
N ILE A 116 7.21 -11.94 19.38
CA ILE A 116 8.65 -12.15 19.51
C ILE A 116 9.05 -12.23 20.99
N HIS A 117 8.38 -11.47 21.86
CA HIS A 117 8.68 -11.46 23.29
C HIS A 117 8.30 -12.77 24.00
N THR A 118 7.42 -13.60 23.41
CA THR A 118 7.14 -14.92 23.99
C THR A 118 8.35 -15.87 23.94
N ILE A 119 9.39 -15.50 23.20
CA ILE A 119 10.62 -16.30 23.05
C ILE A 119 11.68 -15.84 24.06
N ASP A 120 11.45 -14.78 24.84
CA ASP A 120 12.45 -14.17 25.72
C ASP A 120 13.01 -15.16 26.75
N ASP A 121 12.15 -15.95 27.39
CA ASP A 121 12.55 -16.96 28.39
C ASP A 121 13.34 -18.14 27.79
N GLN A 122 13.19 -18.39 26.49
CA GLN A 122 13.83 -19.49 25.76
C GLN A 122 14.96 -19.00 24.85
N TYR A 123 15.29 -17.70 24.88
CA TYR A 123 16.19 -17.10 23.93
C TYR A 123 17.57 -17.75 23.96
N ASP A 124 18.08 -18.06 25.16
CA ASP A 124 19.40 -18.65 25.33
C ASP A 124 19.52 -20.07 24.77
N ASN A 125 18.40 -20.79 24.72
CA ASN A 125 18.32 -22.15 24.18
C ASN A 125 18.19 -22.19 22.65
N LEU A 126 18.05 -21.04 21.98
CA LEU A 126 17.97 -20.97 20.53
C LEU A 126 19.33 -21.22 19.86
N SER A 127 19.29 -21.76 18.64
CA SER A 127 20.46 -21.80 17.77
C SER A 127 20.99 -20.40 17.46
N ALA A 128 22.29 -20.26 17.21
CA ALA A 128 22.91 -18.96 16.89
C ALA A 128 22.22 -18.26 15.70
N ALA A 129 21.83 -19.02 14.67
CA ALA A 129 21.10 -18.49 13.52
C ALA A 129 19.71 -17.95 13.90
N ALA A 130 18.99 -18.63 14.80
CA ALA A 130 17.68 -18.18 15.27
C ALA A 130 17.80 -16.93 16.17
N LYS A 131 18.80 -16.87 17.06
CA LYS A 131 19.11 -15.68 17.86
C LYS A 131 19.34 -14.45 17.00
N MET A 132 20.14 -14.59 15.94
CA MET A 132 20.41 -13.53 14.98
C MET A 132 19.14 -13.03 14.28
N ARG A 133 18.26 -13.93 13.85
CA ARG A 133 16.96 -13.57 13.23
C ARG A 133 16.05 -12.82 14.20
N VAL A 134 15.93 -13.28 15.43
CA VAL A 134 15.13 -12.61 16.46
C VAL A 134 15.65 -11.18 16.70
N THR A 135 16.96 -11.01 16.84
CA THR A 135 17.59 -9.69 17.00
C THR A 135 17.30 -8.79 15.81
N ALA A 136 17.49 -9.29 14.58
CA ALA A 136 17.20 -8.53 13.37
C ALA A 136 15.74 -8.08 13.31
N HIS A 137 14.78 -8.97 13.59
CA HIS A 137 13.36 -8.64 13.63
C HIS A 137 13.02 -7.62 14.73
N ARG A 138 13.60 -7.74 15.94
CA ARG A 138 13.41 -6.76 17.02
C ARG A 138 13.89 -5.38 16.59
N THR A 139 15.05 -5.29 15.96
CA THR A 139 15.61 -4.02 15.47
C THR A 139 14.73 -3.38 14.40
N ILE A 140 14.30 -4.15 13.39
CA ILE A 140 13.41 -3.66 12.33
C ILE A 140 12.09 -3.14 12.94
N LEU A 141 11.45 -3.92 13.81
CA LEU A 141 10.19 -3.53 14.45
C LEU A 141 10.35 -2.35 15.41
N ALA A 142 11.51 -2.20 16.05
CA ALA A 142 11.82 -1.03 16.88
C ALA A 142 11.95 0.23 16.02
N PHE A 143 12.68 0.14 14.91
CA PHE A 143 12.85 1.20 13.94
C PHE A 143 11.51 1.63 13.31
N ASP A 144 10.71 0.68 12.81
CA ASP A 144 9.38 0.94 12.25
C ASP A 144 8.45 1.63 13.26
N ASN A 145 8.50 1.20 14.53
CA ASN A 145 7.71 1.81 15.59
C ASN A 145 8.14 3.25 15.87
N GLU A 146 9.44 3.54 15.80
CA GLU A 146 9.97 4.90 16.01
C GLU A 146 9.60 5.82 14.85
N LEU A 147 9.83 5.38 13.61
CA LEU A 147 9.52 6.17 12.41
C LEU A 147 8.03 6.51 12.30
N SER A 148 7.16 5.57 12.67
CA SER A 148 5.71 5.77 12.57
C SER A 148 5.13 6.71 13.64
N LYS A 149 5.90 7.19 14.62
CA LYS A 149 5.40 8.11 15.65
C LYS A 149 4.98 9.46 15.03
N PRO A 150 3.83 10.04 15.45
CA PRO A 150 3.34 11.30 14.88
C PRO A 150 4.34 12.45 15.05
N LYS A 151 5.09 12.47 16.17
CA LYS A 151 6.16 13.44 16.42
C LYS A 151 7.24 13.41 15.32
N ASN A 152 7.61 12.23 14.84
CA ASN A 152 8.65 12.09 13.82
C ASN A 152 8.12 12.42 12.43
N ILE A 153 6.86 12.11 12.15
CA ILE A 153 6.17 12.54 10.92
C ILE A 153 6.11 14.07 10.85
N LEU A 154 5.65 14.75 11.91
CA LEU A 154 5.63 16.22 11.98
C LEU A 154 7.00 16.85 11.82
N LYS A 155 8.06 16.23 12.38
CA LYS A 155 9.43 16.69 12.17
C LYS A 155 9.85 16.61 10.70
N ILE A 156 9.48 15.53 10.00
CA ILE A 156 9.75 15.36 8.57
C ILE A 156 8.98 16.43 7.78
N GLU A 157 7.68 16.58 8.04
CA GLU A 157 6.84 17.59 7.38
C GLU A 157 7.38 19.01 7.55
N ASN A 158 7.79 19.37 8.78
CA ASN A 158 8.36 20.69 9.04
C ASN A 158 9.69 20.89 8.30
N LYS A 159 10.58 19.89 8.32
CA LYS A 159 11.85 19.97 7.56
C LYS A 159 11.63 20.07 6.06
N VAL A 160 10.66 19.35 5.51
CA VAL A 160 10.29 19.42 4.09
C VAL A 160 9.71 20.80 3.77
N LYS A 161 8.84 21.36 4.63
CA LYS A 161 8.34 22.73 4.51
C LYS A 161 9.46 23.76 4.53
N ASP A 162 10.45 23.60 5.41
CA ASP A 162 11.59 24.52 5.52
C ASP A 162 12.50 24.42 4.29
N THR A 163 12.71 23.21 3.75
CA THR A 163 13.51 22.97 2.54
C THR A 163 12.81 23.52 1.29
N ASN A 164 11.50 23.31 1.15
CA ASN A 164 10.72 23.83 0.02
C ASN A 164 10.53 25.36 0.05
N LYS A 165 10.84 26.01 1.18
CA LYS A 165 10.82 27.48 1.30
C LYS A 165 12.10 28.16 0.78
N LEU A 166 13.11 27.41 0.34
CA LEU A 166 14.42 27.97 -0.03
C LEU A 166 14.93 27.44 -1.38
N ILE A 167 14.62 28.19 -2.45
CA ILE A 167 15.63 29.10 -2.99
C ILE A 167 14.92 30.45 -3.19
N GLY A 168 15.23 31.43 -2.35
CA GLY A 168 14.79 32.81 -2.61
C GLY A 168 15.45 33.31 -3.88
N PHE A 169 14.75 34.08 -4.71
CA PHE A 169 15.28 34.58 -6.00
C PHE A 169 16.71 35.15 -5.91
N GLN A 170 17.03 35.83 -4.79
CA GLN A 170 18.36 36.38 -4.51
C GLN A 170 19.46 35.32 -4.27
N GLU A 171 19.13 34.16 -3.71
CA GLU A 171 20.09 33.04 -3.54
C GLU A 171 20.37 32.36 -4.89
N THR A 172 19.39 32.32 -5.78
CA THR A 172 19.57 31.88 -7.17
C THR A 172 20.54 32.78 -7.94
N ILE A 173 20.46 34.11 -7.82
CA ILE A 173 21.37 35.04 -8.53
C ILE A 173 22.82 34.81 -8.12
N LYS A 174 23.09 34.64 -6.82
CA LYS A 174 24.44 34.39 -6.30
C LYS A 174 25.06 33.08 -6.79
N LEU A 175 24.26 32.10 -7.21
CA LEU A 175 24.72 30.84 -7.79
C LEU A 175 25.18 30.99 -9.25
N PHE A 176 24.78 32.07 -9.94
CA PHE A 176 25.14 32.35 -11.33
C PHE A 176 26.26 33.40 -11.51
N GLU A 177 26.76 34.02 -10.44
CA GLU A 177 27.86 35.02 -10.48
C GLU A 177 29.27 34.38 -10.37
N LYS A 178 29.50 33.23 -10.99
CA LYS A 178 30.84 32.62 -11.06
C LYS A 178 31.48 32.75 -12.44
#